data_AF-A0A967HHN9-F1
#
_entry.id   AF-A0A967HHN9-F1
#
_cell.length_a   1.000
_cell.length_b   1.000
_cell.length_c   1.000
_cell.angle_alpha   90.00
_cell.angle_beta   90.00
_cell.angle_gamma   90.00
#
_symmetry.space_group_name_H-M   'P 1'
#
loop_
_entity.id
_entity.type
_entity.pdbx_description
1 polymer ?
#
loop_
_entity_poly.entity_id
_entity_poly.type
_entity_poly.pdbx_seq_one_letter_code
_entity_poly.pdbx_strand_id
1 'polypeptide(L)'
;ETVTAMGGRLLRRWLLRPLVVAEEIWRRQAAVDELLRDAPARRALRDALGRVRDLERLAARVGAGRVTPRELRGLASSLARLPRVRDT
;
A
#
# COMPACT_ATOMS: atom_id res chain seq x y z
N GLU A 1 6.44 7.38 8.78
CA GLU A 1 4.98 7.50 8.54
C GLU A 1 4.60 6.92 7.18
N THR A 2 3.45 6.22 7.10
CA THR A 2 2.90 5.64 5.87
C THR A 2 1.97 6.62 5.15
N VAL A 3 1.96 6.62 3.81
CA VAL A 3 1.13 7.54 3.01
C VAL A 3 -0.29 7.03 2.71
N THR A 4 -0.62 5.80 3.11
CA THR A 4 -1.95 5.22 2.93
C THR A 4 -2.48 4.62 4.23
N ALA A 5 -3.80 4.66 4.43
CA ALA A 5 -4.46 4.05 5.59
C ALA A 5 -4.23 2.53 5.64
N MET A 6 -4.26 1.85 4.49
CA MET A 6 -3.97 0.42 4.40
C MET A 6 -2.52 0.10 4.74
N GLY A 7 -1.56 0.96 4.37
CA GLY A 7 -0.17 0.84 4.78
C GLY A 7 0.01 1.01 6.29
N GLY A 8 -0.69 1.98 6.90
CA GLY A 8 -0.67 2.18 8.34
C GLY A 8 -1.20 0.96 9.12
N ARG A 9 -2.28 0.34 8.64
CA ARG A 9 -2.79 -0.92 9.19
C ARG A 9 -1.79 -2.07 9.04
N LEU A 10 -1.14 -2.20 7.88
CA LEU A 10 -0.11 -3.21 7.66
C LEU A 10 1.06 -3.05 8.63
N LEU A 11 1.59 -1.83 8.78
CA LEU A 11 2.70 -1.53 9.69
C LEU A 11 2.32 -1.86 11.14
N ARG A 12 1.13 -1.45 11.59
CA ARG A 12 0.62 -1.82 12.91
C ARG A 12 0.55 -3.34 13.10
N ARG A 13 0.07 -4.08 12.10
CA ARG A 13 0.04 -5.56 12.15
C ARG A 13 1.44 -6.15 12.28
N TRP A 14 2.44 -5.60 11.60
CA TRP A 14 3.83 -6.07 11.70
C TRP A 14 4.44 -5.83 13.08
N LEU A 15 4.15 -4.67 13.69
CA LEU A 15 4.61 -4.36 15.05
C LEU A 15 3.98 -5.27 16.10
N LEU A 16 2.69 -5.59 15.94
CA LEU A 16 1.95 -6.46 16.88
C LEU A 16 2.23 -7.95 16.66
N ARG A 17 2.70 -8.34 15.48
CA ARG A 17 3.00 -9.73 15.12
C ARG A 17 4.34 -9.80 14.37
N PRO A 18 5.46 -9.79 15.12
CA PRO A 18 6.79 -9.92 14.55
C PRO A 18 6.94 -11.22 13.76
N LEU A 19 7.81 -11.18 12.76
CA LEU A 19 8.21 -12.38 12.03
C LEU A 19 9.13 -13.24 12.89
N VAL A 20 9.02 -14.56 12.72
CA VAL A 20 9.89 -15.56 13.37
C VAL A 20 10.64 -16.42 12.35
N VAL A 21 10.44 -16.16 11.05
CA VAL A 21 11.09 -16.86 9.94
C VAL A 21 12.18 -15.94 9.39
N ALA A 22 13.44 -16.40 9.42
CA ALA A 22 14.59 -15.59 9.02
C ALA A 22 14.51 -15.08 7.57
N GLU A 23 14.08 -15.93 6.64
CA GLU A 23 13.95 -15.56 5.23
C GLU A 23 12.94 -14.41 5.02
N GLU A 24 11.82 -14.43 5.72
CA GLU A 24 10.81 -13.35 5.67
C GLU A 24 11.37 -12.03 6.21
N ILE A 25 12.21 -12.10 7.24
CA ILE A 25 12.88 -10.93 7.82
C ILE A 25 13.85 -10.34 6.80
N TRP A 26 14.71 -11.17 6.20
CA TRP A 26 15.67 -10.73 5.18
C TRP A 26 14.97 -10.14 3.96
N ARG A 27 13.85 -10.73 3.53
CA ARG A 27 13.07 -10.19 2.40
C ARG A 27 12.54 -8.78 2.68
N ARG A 28 12.06 -8.52 3.91
CA ARG A 28 11.63 -7.17 4.30
C ARG A 28 12.80 -6.19 4.41
N GLN A 29 13.94 -6.65 4.94
CA GLN A 29 15.14 -5.82 5.05
C GLN A 29 15.68 -5.43 3.67
N ALA A 30 15.73 -6.37 2.72
CA ALA A 30 16.14 -6.10 1.35
C ALA A 30 15.25 -5.04 0.67
N ALA A 31 13.93 -5.15 0.82
CA ALA A 31 12.99 -4.16 0.26
C ALA A 31 13.16 -2.75 0.88
N VAL A 32 13.48 -2.68 2.18
CA VAL A 32 13.78 -1.39 2.83
C VAL A 32 15.09 -0.82 2.30
N ASP A 33 16.12 -1.65 2.18
CA ASP A 33 17.45 -1.28 1.74
C ASP A 33 17.47 -0.78 0.28
N GLU A 34 16.72 -1.44 -0.62
CA GLU A 34 16.47 -0.98 -1.99
C GLU A 34 15.91 0.45 -2.01
N LEU A 35 14.84 0.70 -1.25
CA LEU A 35 14.21 2.02 -1.20
C LEU A 35 15.07 3.06 -0.47
N LEU A 36 15.98 2.65 0.43
CA LEU A 36 16.92 3.56 1.09
C LEU A 36 17.97 4.09 0.11
N ARG A 37 18.46 3.22 -0.78
CA ARG A 37 19.50 3.56 -1.78
C ARG A 37 19.02 4.54 -2.84
N ASP A 38 17.74 4.50 -3.22
CA ASP A 38 17.18 5.41 -4.21
C ASP A 38 16.14 6.37 -3.59
N ALA A 39 16.62 7.50 -3.07
CA ALA A 39 15.76 8.51 -2.47
C ALA A 39 14.79 9.17 -3.48
N PRO A 40 15.19 9.50 -4.73
CA PRO A 40 14.27 9.94 -5.78
C PRO A 40 13.13 8.95 -6.06
N ALA A 41 13.44 7.67 -6.33
CA ALA A 41 12.43 6.65 -6.60
C ALA A 41 11.50 6.46 -5.39
N ARG A 42 12.05 6.41 -4.17
CA ARG A 42 11.25 6.34 -2.94
C ARG A 42 10.27 7.51 -2.81
N ARG A 43 10.66 8.74 -3.18
CA ARG A 43 9.76 9.91 -3.17
C ARG A 43 8.67 9.77 -4.22
N ALA A 44 9.03 9.41 -5.45
CA ALA A 44 8.07 9.21 -6.55
C ALA A 44 7.03 8.12 -6.21
N LEU A 45 7.48 7.00 -5.64
CA LEU A 45 6.62 5.93 -5.17
C LEU A 45 5.67 6.39 -4.06
N ARG A 46 6.17 7.16 -3.08
CA ARG A 46 5.33 7.73 -2.01
C ARG A 46 4.26 8.67 -2.57
N ASP A 47 4.61 9.51 -3.53
CA ASP A 47 3.66 10.44 -4.16
C ASP A 47 2.60 9.71 -5.00
N ALA A 48 3.00 8.64 -5.70
CA ALA A 48 2.08 7.80 -6.45
C ALA A 48 1.11 7.07 -5.50
N LEU A 49 1.63 6.45 -4.44
CA LEU A 49 0.83 5.73 -3.43
C LEU A 49 -0.08 6.65 -2.62
N GLY A 50 0.35 7.87 -2.28
CA GLY A 50 -0.48 8.83 -1.53
C GLY A 50 -1.78 9.22 -2.25
N ARG A 51 -1.86 8.97 -3.56
CA ARG A 51 -3.05 9.21 -4.38
C ARG A 51 -3.96 7.98 -4.50
N VAL A 52 -3.54 6.83 -3.99
CA VAL A 52 -4.31 5.58 -3.97
C VAL A 52 -5.17 5.55 -2.71
N ARG A 53 -6.48 5.37 -2.86
CA ARG A 53 -7.38 5.24 -1.71
C ARG A 53 -7.20 3.87 -1.04
N ASP A 54 -7.87 3.71 0.08
CA ASP A 54 -7.89 2.48 0.86
C ASP A 54 -8.56 1.32 0.09
N LEU A 55 -7.78 0.61 -0.73
CA LEU A 55 -8.24 -0.49 -1.58
C LEU A 55 -8.73 -1.68 -0.75
N GLU A 56 -8.04 -2.02 0.35
CA GLU A 56 -8.43 -3.11 1.26
C GLU A 56 -9.86 -2.90 1.78
N ARG A 57 -10.17 -1.67 2.24
CA ARG A 57 -11.53 -1.33 2.72
C ARG A 57 -12.57 -1.31 1.60
N LEU A 58 -12.23 -0.74 0.44
CA LEU A 58 -13.14 -0.66 -0.69
C LEU A 58 -13.49 -2.05 -1.24
N ALA A 59 -12.49 -2.93 -1.39
CA ALA A 59 -12.67 -4.31 -1.84
C ALA A 59 -13.57 -5.10 -0.87
N ALA A 60 -13.36 -4.96 0.45
CA ALA A 60 -14.22 -5.60 1.45
C ALA A 60 -15.69 -5.15 1.34
N ARG A 61 -15.95 -3.86 1.11
CA ARG A 61 -17.32 -3.35 0.92
C ARG A 61 -17.97 -3.85 -0.37
N VAL A 62 -17.19 -3.97 -1.45
CA VAL A 62 -17.66 -4.54 -2.72
C VAL A 62 -18.04 -6.00 -2.53
N GLY A 63 -17.17 -6.81 -1.93
CA GLY A 63 -17.45 -8.22 -1.66
C GLY A 63 -18.66 -8.44 -0.74
N ALA A 64 -18.90 -7.51 0.18
CA ALA A 64 -20.08 -7.53 1.06
C ALA A 64 -21.37 -6.96 0.43
N GLY A 65 -21.33 -6.48 -0.82
CA GLY A 65 -22.49 -5.86 -1.48
C GLY A 65 -22.95 -4.53 -0.86
N ARG A 66 -22.12 -3.89 -0.03
CA ARG A 66 -22.45 -2.65 0.71
C ARG A 66 -21.74 -1.42 0.16
N VAL A 67 -21.22 -1.48 -1.05
CA VAL A 67 -20.46 -0.38 -1.66
C VAL A 67 -21.41 0.70 -2.19
N THR A 68 -21.05 1.97 -2.04
CA THR A 68 -21.80 3.10 -2.62
C THR A 68 -21.25 3.51 -3.99
N PRO A 69 -22.03 4.20 -4.85
CA PRO A 69 -21.53 4.70 -6.15
C PRO A 69 -20.29 5.60 -6.04
N ARG A 70 -20.22 6.43 -4.99
CA ARG A 70 -19.07 7.28 -4.71
C ARG A 70 -17.81 6.48 -4.39
N GLU A 71 -17.97 5.36 -3.69
CA GLU A 71 -16.87 4.46 -3.36
C GLU A 71 -16.41 3.65 -4.56
N LEU A 72 -17.33 3.19 -5.41
CA LEU A 72 -16.99 2.56 -6.69
C LEU A 72 -16.19 3.50 -7.59
N ARG A 73 -16.59 4.77 -7.70
CA ARG A 73 -15.79 5.78 -8.41
C ARG A 73 -14.42 5.99 -7.77
N GLY A 74 -14.34 5.99 -6.44
CA GLY A 74 -13.09 6.07 -5.70
C GLY A 74 -12.16 4.88 -5.94
N LEU A 75 -12.72 3.68 -6.03
CA LEU A 75 -12.02 2.44 -6.38
C LEU A 75 -11.48 2.53 -7.80
N ALA A 76 -12.32 2.86 -8.79
CA ALA A 76 -11.91 3.02 -10.18
C ALA A 76 -10.78 4.05 -10.33
N SER A 77 -10.89 5.21 -9.68
CA SER A 77 -9.83 6.24 -9.69
C SER A 77 -8.54 5.75 -9.04
N SER A 78 -8.61 4.89 -8.02
CA SER A 78 -7.42 4.32 -7.37
C SER A 78 -6.75 3.28 -8.25
N LEU A 79 -7.54 2.41 -8.89
CA LEU A 79 -7.05 1.39 -9.83
C LEU A 79 -6.36 2.05 -11.04
N ALA A 80 -6.93 3.13 -11.57
CA ALA A 80 -6.32 3.88 -12.67
C ALA A 80 -4.96 4.50 -12.34
N ARG A 81 -4.60 4.62 -11.05
CA ARG A 81 -3.31 5.15 -10.59
C ARG A 81 -2.25 4.05 -10.38
N LEU A 82 -2.64 2.79 -10.31
CA LEU A 82 -1.73 1.66 -10.09
C LEU A 82 -0.63 1.52 -11.16
N PRO A 83 -0.87 1.79 -12.46
CA PRO A 83 0.20 1.76 -13.44
C PRO A 83 1.36 2.68 -13.05
N ARG A 84 1.05 3.90 -12.58
CA ARG A 84 2.07 4.84 -12.12
C ARG A 84 2.83 4.36 -10.89
N VAL A 85 2.24 3.53 -10.03
CA VAL A 85 2.93 2.92 -8.88
C VAL A 85 3.87 1.80 -9.31
N ARG A 86 3.52 1.07 -10.38
CA ARG A 86 4.37 0.01 -10.93
C ARG A 86 5.57 0.58 -11.69
N ASP A 87 5.36 1.70 -12.37
CA ASP A 87 6.36 2.28 -13.28
C ASP A 87 7.25 3.34 -12.59
N THR A 88 7.09 3.55 -11.26
CA THR A 88 8.01 4.31 -10.40
C THR A 88 9.09 3.42 -9.83
#